data_AF-A0A832RHJ4-F1
#
_entry.id   AF-A0A832RHJ4-F1
#
_cell.length_a   1.000
_cell.length_b   1.000
_cell.length_c   1.000
_cell.angle_alpha   90.00
_cell.angle_beta   90.00
_cell.angle_gamma   90.00
#
_symmetry.space_group_name_H-M   'P 1'
#
loop_
_entity.id
_entity.type
_entity.pdbx_description
1 polymer ?
#
loop_
_entity_poly.entity_id
_entity_poly.type
_entity_poly.pdbx_seq_one_letter_code
_entity_poly.pdbx_strand_id
1 'polypeptide(L)'
;NGYAIECRINAEDTFLDFAPSTGPVPDVNIPSGPGVRCDTYLYPGCTVSPYYDSLMAKLITWGQTFEESRLRMLNALNDFYIQGVETSIPLYKTILKNEEYKKGNLSTDFLKRFGIIDKLTEDIKADQRQNQVAAIAGAIMHSEFFRSKVKSSNIPSHRWKSHMDRR
;
A
#
# COMPACT_ATOMS: atom_id res chain seq x y z
N ASN A 1 26.32 -15.31 -3.47
CA ASN A 1 26.60 -14.30 -4.53
C ASN A 1 25.30 -13.62 -4.92
N GLY A 2 25.27 -12.29 -4.90
CA GLY A 2 24.07 -11.46 -5.09
C GLY A 2 23.98 -10.38 -4.02
N TYR A 3 22.87 -9.65 -4.00
CA TYR A 3 22.59 -8.57 -3.05
C TYR A 3 21.30 -8.87 -2.30
N ALA A 4 21.28 -8.53 -1.01
CA ALA A 4 20.09 -8.63 -0.18
C ALA A 4 19.81 -7.30 0.52
N ILE A 5 18.53 -6.98 0.69
CA ILE A 5 18.07 -5.81 1.44
C ILE A 5 17.11 -6.31 2.51
N GLU A 6 17.26 -5.81 3.73
CA GLU A 6 16.30 -6.03 4.83
C GLU A 6 15.65 -4.69 5.21
N CYS A 7 14.33 -4.71 5.38
CA CYS A 7 13.54 -3.64 5.95
C CYS A 7 12.87 -4.14 7.24
N ARG A 8 13.01 -3.39 8.33
CA ARG A 8 12.39 -3.68 9.63
C ARG A 8 11.02 -3.00 9.69
N ILE A 9 9.98 -3.77 9.45
CA ILE A 9 8.61 -3.26 9.46
C ILE A 9 8.18 -3.08 10.91
N ASN A 10 8.23 -1.83 11.37
CA ASN A 10 7.92 -1.44 12.73
C ASN A 10 6.53 -0.79 12.77
N ALA A 11 5.85 -0.95 13.90
CA ALA A 11 4.62 -0.25 14.21
C ALA A 11 4.96 1.11 14.82
N GLU A 12 5.26 2.10 13.97
CA GLU A 12 5.77 3.42 14.35
C GLU A 12 5.17 4.49 13.45
N ASP A 13 4.77 5.61 14.04
CA ASP A 13 4.35 6.80 13.31
C ASP A 13 5.55 7.70 12.99
N THR A 14 5.95 7.72 11.72
CA THR A 14 7.10 8.50 11.24
C THR A 14 6.89 10.02 11.38
N PHE A 15 5.64 10.50 11.45
CA PHE A 15 5.33 11.92 11.62
C PHE A 15 5.26 12.35 13.09
N LEU A 16 5.10 11.39 13.99
CA LEU A 16 5.11 11.60 15.44
C LEU A 16 6.43 11.11 16.05
N ASP A 17 7.55 11.53 15.46
CA ASP A 17 8.91 11.19 15.93
C ASP A 17 9.12 9.69 16.18
N PHE A 18 8.59 8.85 15.30
CA PHE A 18 8.66 7.39 15.39
C PHE A 18 8.00 6.81 16.65
N ALA A 19 6.97 7.48 17.17
CA ALA A 19 6.20 6.99 18.31
C ALA A 19 5.59 5.60 18.01
N PRO A 20 5.65 4.65 18.95
CA PRO A 20 5.04 3.33 18.76
C PRO A 20 3.55 3.42 18.46
N SER A 21 3.11 2.70 17.42
CA SER A 21 1.71 2.51 17.06
C SER A 21 1.27 1.13 17.52
N THR A 22 0.29 1.07 18.42
CA THR A 22 -0.15 -0.19 19.05
C THR A 22 -1.64 -0.36 18.86
N GLY A 23 -2.11 -1.60 18.85
CA GLY A 23 -3.52 -1.87 18.61
C GLY A 23 -3.78 -3.16 17.84
N PRO A 24 -5.07 -3.45 17.58
CA PRO A 24 -5.45 -4.61 16.78
C PRO A 24 -5.02 -4.43 15.32
N VAL A 25 -4.69 -5.55 14.68
CA VAL A 25 -4.43 -5.66 13.24
C VAL A 25 -5.56 -6.50 12.65
N PRO A 26 -6.69 -5.89 12.22
CA PRO A 26 -7.84 -6.66 11.75
C PRO A 26 -7.53 -7.50 10.51
N ASP A 27 -6.71 -6.96 9.61
CA ASP A 27 -6.30 -7.61 8.37
C ASP A 27 -4.85 -7.28 8.04
N VAL A 28 -4.18 -8.23 7.37
CA VAL A 28 -2.79 -8.11 6.93
C VAL A 28 -2.57 -8.94 5.68
N ASN A 29 -1.91 -8.35 4.68
CA ASN A 29 -1.38 -9.06 3.52
C ASN A 29 0.13 -9.15 3.62
N ILE A 30 0.65 -10.37 3.81
CA ILE A 30 2.09 -10.61 3.93
C ILE A 30 2.66 -10.81 2.50
N PRO A 31 3.68 -10.05 2.09
CA PRO A 31 4.24 -10.15 0.75
C PRO A 31 4.98 -11.47 0.56
N SER A 32 4.93 -11.99 -0.67
CA SER A 32 5.61 -13.22 -1.07
C SER A 32 6.07 -13.14 -2.52
N GLY A 33 6.86 -14.12 -2.96
CA GLY A 33 7.30 -14.22 -4.36
C GLY A 33 8.79 -14.56 -4.49
N PRO A 34 9.30 -14.63 -5.74
CA PRO A 34 10.68 -14.99 -6.01
C PRO A 34 11.67 -14.03 -5.34
N GLY A 35 12.55 -14.57 -4.50
CA GLY A 35 13.56 -13.79 -3.80
C GLY A 35 13.00 -12.86 -2.72
N VAL A 36 11.76 -13.07 -2.26
CA VAL A 36 11.13 -12.34 -1.15
C VAL A 36 10.95 -13.30 0.03
N ARG A 37 11.40 -12.89 1.21
CA ARG A 37 11.21 -13.59 2.49
C ARG A 37 10.66 -12.61 3.50
N CYS A 38 9.60 -13.01 4.21
CA CYS A 38 9.06 -12.24 5.32
C CYS A 38 9.10 -13.10 6.59
N ASP A 39 9.88 -12.67 7.58
CA ASP A 39 9.83 -13.24 8.93
C ASP A 39 8.91 -12.35 9.78
N THR A 40 7.75 -12.85 10.19
CA THR A 40 6.76 -12.05 10.93
C THR A 40 5.94 -12.90 11.91
N TYR A 41 5.42 -12.26 12.95
CA TYR A 41 4.40 -12.84 13.83
C TYR A 41 2.98 -12.41 13.45
N LEU A 42 2.81 -11.50 12.47
CA LEU A 42 1.50 -10.94 12.11
C LEU A 42 0.57 -12.01 11.55
N TYR A 43 -0.70 -11.92 11.93
CA TYR A 43 -1.81 -12.65 11.33
C TYR A 43 -3.09 -11.81 11.50
N PRO A 44 -4.11 -11.98 10.64
CA PRO A 44 -5.36 -11.24 10.78
C PRO A 44 -5.99 -11.45 12.16
N GLY A 45 -6.31 -10.35 12.84
CA GLY A 45 -6.85 -10.32 14.20
C GLY A 45 -5.81 -10.32 15.33
N CYS A 46 -4.51 -10.32 15.03
CA CYS A 46 -3.48 -10.18 16.08
C CYS A 46 -3.47 -8.75 16.67
N THR A 47 -2.77 -8.56 17.79
CA THR A 47 -2.61 -7.23 18.43
C THR A 47 -1.15 -6.90 18.58
N VAL A 48 -0.75 -5.70 18.15
CA VAL A 48 0.56 -5.12 18.42
C VAL A 48 0.59 -4.65 19.88
N SER A 49 1.48 -5.25 20.67
CA SER A 49 1.63 -4.99 22.10
C SER A 49 2.35 -3.66 22.36
N PRO A 50 1.95 -2.88 23.38
CA PRO A 50 2.71 -1.71 23.83
C PRO A 50 3.92 -2.05 24.70
N TYR A 51 4.08 -3.33 25.09
CA TYR A 51 5.09 -3.73 26.08
C TYR A 51 6.41 -4.24 25.47
N TYR A 52 6.44 -4.49 24.16
CA TYR A 52 7.59 -5.03 23.45
C TYR A 52 8.07 -4.07 22.37
N ASP A 53 9.18 -4.43 21.71
CA ASP A 53 9.69 -3.71 20.55
C ASP A 53 8.62 -3.59 19.45
N SER A 54 8.63 -2.48 18.73
CA SER A 54 7.67 -2.15 17.67
C SER A 54 7.82 -3.03 16.41
N LEU A 55 8.87 -3.84 16.33
CA LEU A 55 9.15 -4.71 15.18
C LEU A 55 8.05 -5.75 14.97
N MET A 56 7.36 -5.65 13.84
CA MET A 56 6.31 -6.60 13.42
C MET A 56 6.81 -7.62 12.41
N ALA A 57 7.72 -7.22 11.51
CA ALA A 57 8.27 -8.11 10.49
C ALA A 57 9.68 -7.70 10.06
N LYS A 58 10.48 -8.68 9.62
CA LYS A 58 11.67 -8.44 8.81
C LYS A 58 11.34 -8.85 7.39
N LEU A 59 11.24 -7.86 6.51
CA LEU A 59 11.06 -8.10 5.08
C LEU A 59 12.43 -8.11 4.42
N ILE A 60 12.77 -9.22 3.78
CA ILE A 60 14.08 -9.43 3.17
C ILE A 60 13.87 -9.75 1.69
N THR A 61 14.62 -9.09 0.83
CA THR A 61 14.68 -9.44 -0.59
C THR A 61 16.09 -9.78 -1.01
N TRP A 62 16.20 -10.62 -2.03
CA TRP A 62 17.46 -10.99 -2.66
C TRP A 62 17.36 -10.84 -4.18
N GLY A 63 18.46 -10.46 -4.84
CA GLY A 63 18.59 -10.39 -6.29
C GLY A 63 20.03 -10.63 -6.74
N GLN A 64 20.22 -10.93 -8.03
CA GLN A 64 21.55 -11.05 -8.62
C GLN A 64 22.26 -9.69 -8.66
N THR A 65 21.48 -8.61 -8.83
CA THR A 65 21.97 -7.22 -8.73
C THR A 65 21.31 -6.48 -7.56
N PHE A 66 21.96 -5.41 -7.09
CA PHE A 66 21.38 -4.51 -6.10
C PHE A 66 20.04 -3.94 -6.57
N GLU A 67 19.97 -3.51 -7.82
CA GLU A 67 18.75 -2.94 -8.41
C GLU A 67 17.60 -3.95 -8.47
N GLU A 68 17.89 -5.22 -8.79
CA GLU A 68 16.89 -6.29 -8.75
C GLU A 68 16.37 -6.51 -7.32
N SER A 69 17.26 -6.57 -6.33
CA SER A 69 16.87 -6.70 -4.92
C SER A 69 16.04 -5.50 -4.44
N ARG A 70 16.42 -4.29 -4.86
CA ARG A 70 15.73 -3.03 -4.55
C ARG A 70 14.33 -2.96 -5.17
N LEU A 71 14.19 -3.33 -6.44
CA LEU A 71 12.90 -3.37 -7.12
C LEU A 71 11.99 -4.45 -6.55
N ARG A 72 12.54 -5.62 -6.19
CA ARG A 72 11.80 -6.65 -5.42
C ARG A 72 11.33 -6.11 -4.08
N MET A 73 12.17 -5.38 -3.35
CA MET A 73 11.80 -4.78 -2.07
C MET A 73 10.67 -3.76 -2.24
N LEU A 74 10.76 -2.90 -3.26
CA LEU A 74 9.69 -1.94 -3.56
C LEU A 74 8.35 -2.62 -3.87
N ASN A 75 8.37 -3.69 -4.66
CA ASN A 75 7.16 -4.45 -4.98
C ASN A 75 6.61 -5.13 -3.72
N ALA A 76 7.46 -5.80 -2.94
CA ALA A 76 7.05 -6.43 -1.70
C ALA A 76 6.48 -5.42 -0.68
N LEU A 77 7.04 -4.21 -0.58
CA LEU A 77 6.50 -3.13 0.27
C LEU A 77 5.19 -2.54 -0.28
N ASN A 78 4.95 -2.58 -1.59
CA ASN A 78 3.66 -2.20 -2.16
C ASN A 78 2.58 -3.23 -1.87
N ASP A 79 2.94 -4.51 -1.81
CA ASP A 79 2.03 -5.61 -1.49
C ASP A 79 1.81 -5.78 0.02
N PHE A 80 2.74 -5.31 0.86
CA PHE A 80 2.65 -5.42 2.31
C PHE A 80 1.63 -4.43 2.88
N TYR A 81 0.43 -4.93 3.17
CA TYR A 81 -0.64 -4.17 3.78
C TYR A 81 -0.84 -4.60 5.24
N ILE A 82 -0.92 -3.64 6.16
CA ILE A 82 -1.20 -3.86 7.58
C ILE A 82 -2.29 -2.87 7.97
N GLN A 83 -3.41 -3.35 8.48
CA GLN A 83 -4.52 -2.50 8.89
C GLN A 83 -4.45 -2.17 10.39
N GLY A 84 -4.81 -0.95 10.78
CA GLY A 84 -5.08 -0.58 12.17
C GLY A 84 -3.92 0.03 12.95
N VAL A 85 -2.70 -0.02 12.41
CA VAL A 85 -1.50 0.60 13.01
C VAL A 85 -0.70 1.35 11.95
N GLU A 86 0.01 2.39 12.37
CA GLU A 86 0.97 3.11 11.55
C GLU A 86 2.26 2.30 11.40
N THR A 87 2.93 2.42 10.25
CA THR A 87 4.07 1.56 9.93
C THR A 87 5.24 2.32 9.30
N SER A 88 6.44 1.76 9.40
CA SER A 88 7.64 2.27 8.72
C SER A 88 7.67 2.02 7.20
N ILE A 89 6.66 1.34 6.62
CA ILE A 89 6.60 0.98 5.19
C ILE A 89 6.73 2.21 4.26
N PRO A 90 5.98 3.32 4.47
CA PRO A 90 6.08 4.50 3.61
C PRO A 90 7.50 5.08 3.57
N LEU A 91 8.17 5.16 4.73
CA LEU A 91 9.53 5.65 4.82
C LEU A 91 10.50 4.82 3.97
N TYR A 92 10.43 3.49 4.04
CA TYR A 92 11.29 2.64 3.23
C TYR A 92 11.02 2.80 1.73
N LYS A 93 9.76 2.98 1.32
CA LYS A 93 9.43 3.25 -0.08
C LYS A 93 10.08 4.55 -0.55
N THR A 94 10.05 5.62 0.24
CA THR A 94 10.72 6.89 -0.06
C THR A 94 12.24 6.72 -0.14
N ILE A 95 12.85 6.00 0.83
CA ILE A 95 14.30 5.71 0.82
C ILE A 95 14.70 4.95 -0.44
N LEU A 96 14.00 3.86 -0.78
CA LEU A 96 14.33 3.01 -1.92
C LEU A 96 14.14 3.72 -3.26
N LYS A 97 13.24 4.71 -3.34
CA LYS A 97 13.04 5.54 -4.55
C LYS A 97 14.11 6.63 -4.70
N ASN A 98 14.80 7.01 -3.64
CA ASN A 98 15.79 8.10 -3.64
C ASN A 98 17.04 7.75 -4.46
N GLU A 99 17.51 8.68 -5.29
CA GLU A 99 18.67 8.49 -6.16
C GLU A 99 19.97 8.23 -5.40
N GLU A 100 20.15 8.83 -4.22
CA GLU A 100 21.36 8.66 -3.43
C GLU A 100 21.42 7.28 -2.79
N TYR A 101 20.26 6.70 -2.45
CA TYR A 101 20.18 5.29 -2.05
C TYR A 101 20.54 4.36 -3.23
N LYS A 102 20.04 4.64 -4.44
CA LYS A 102 20.36 3.85 -5.65
C LYS A 102 21.86 3.85 -5.98
N LYS A 103 22.53 4.98 -5.74
CA LYS A 103 23.99 5.12 -5.91
C LYS A 103 24.82 4.52 -4.78
N GLY A 104 24.19 4.13 -3.67
CA GLY A 104 24.89 3.62 -2.48
C GLY A 104 25.56 4.70 -1.64
N ASN A 105 25.18 5.98 -1.80
CA ASN A 105 25.71 7.11 -1.03
C ASN A 105 25.07 7.16 0.37
N LEU A 106 25.40 6.16 1.20
CA LEU A 106 24.83 5.96 2.53
C LEU A 106 25.81 6.37 3.63
N SER A 107 25.29 7.06 4.63
CA SER A 107 25.97 7.44 5.87
C SER A 107 24.97 7.49 7.02
N THR A 108 25.43 7.58 8.26
CA THR A 108 24.54 7.60 9.45
C THR A 108 23.64 8.83 9.50
N ASP A 109 24.03 9.93 8.86
CA ASP A 109 23.25 11.16 8.71
C ASP A 109 22.35 11.18 7.47
N PHE A 110 22.27 10.09 6.69
CA PHE A 110 21.57 10.02 5.40
C PHE A 110 20.15 10.63 5.42
N LEU A 111 19.33 10.27 6.41
CA LEU A 111 17.94 10.73 6.50
C LEU A 111 17.86 12.26 6.60
N LYS A 112 18.73 12.84 7.43
CA LYS A 112 18.82 14.29 7.64
C LYS A 112 19.47 14.98 6.44
N ARG A 113 20.60 14.46 5.97
CA ARG A 113 21.39 15.03 4.86
C ARG A 113 20.58 15.17 3.58
N PHE A 114 19.70 14.22 3.29
CA PHE A 114 18.91 14.20 2.06
C PHE A 114 17.43 14.54 2.27
N GLY A 115 17.06 15.05 3.45
CA GLY A 115 15.69 15.51 3.75
C GLY A 115 14.64 14.43 3.49
N ILE A 116 14.88 13.20 3.93
CA ILE A 116 14.02 12.06 3.59
C ILE A 116 12.62 12.21 4.19
N ILE A 117 12.51 12.79 5.38
CA ILE A 117 11.22 13.01 6.05
C ILE A 117 10.39 14.07 5.30
N ASP A 118 11.02 15.10 4.76
CA ASP A 118 10.34 16.11 3.94
C ASP A 118 9.78 15.48 2.66
N LYS A 119 10.60 14.67 1.98
CA LYS A 119 10.19 13.90 0.79
C LYS A 119 9.07 12.91 1.09
N LEU A 120 9.13 12.23 2.24
CA LEU A 120 8.06 11.34 2.68
C LEU A 120 6.74 12.11 2.86
N THR A 121 6.81 13.30 3.44
CA THR A 121 5.65 14.19 3.59
C THR A 121 5.06 14.57 2.23
N GLU A 122 5.91 14.87 1.25
CA GLU A 122 5.50 15.17 -0.13
C GLU A 122 4.87 13.94 -0.82
N ASP A 123 5.50 12.77 -0.70
CA ASP A 123 5.01 11.50 -1.25
C ASP A 123 3.61 11.18 -0.70
N ILE A 124 3.39 11.29 0.61
CA ILE A 124 2.08 11.03 1.22
C ILE A 124 1.02 12.03 0.76
N LYS A 125 1.37 13.32 0.65
CA LYS A 125 0.45 14.33 0.09
C LYS A 125 0.08 14.03 -1.35
N ALA A 126 1.03 13.55 -2.16
CA ALA A 126 0.78 13.14 -3.54
C ALA A 126 -0.15 11.92 -3.60
N ASP A 127 0.11 10.89 -2.78
CA ASP A 127 -0.73 9.69 -2.69
C ASP A 127 -2.15 10.02 -2.24
N GLN A 128 -2.32 10.89 -1.24
CA GLN A 128 -3.64 11.37 -0.80
C GLN A 128 -4.40 12.07 -1.92
N ARG A 129 -3.73 12.95 -2.67
CA ARG A 129 -4.33 13.69 -3.79
C ARG A 129 -4.73 12.73 -4.92
N GLN A 130 -3.91 11.72 -5.21
CA GLN A 130 -4.24 10.67 -6.19
C GLN A 130 -5.44 9.81 -5.74
N ASN A 131 -5.47 9.41 -4.47
CA ASN A 131 -6.59 8.63 -3.90
C ASN A 131 -7.91 9.41 -3.92
N GLN A 132 -7.88 10.72 -3.65
CA GLN A 132 -9.06 11.58 -3.76
C GLN A 132 -9.60 11.64 -5.21
N VAL A 133 -8.71 11.83 -6.19
CA VAL A 133 -9.10 11.84 -7.60
C VAL A 133 -9.70 10.50 -8.04
N ALA A 134 -9.09 9.38 -7.62
CA ALA A 134 -9.59 8.04 -7.90
C ALA A 134 -10.97 7.79 -7.28
N ALA A 135 -11.19 8.23 -6.03
CA ALA A 135 -12.47 8.11 -5.35
C ALA A 135 -13.58 8.93 -6.04
N ILE A 136 -13.28 10.16 -6.45
CA ILE A 136 -14.22 11.02 -7.19
C ILE A 136 -14.56 10.40 -8.55
N ALA A 137 -13.55 9.94 -9.30
CA ALA A 137 -13.76 9.29 -10.59
C ALA A 137 -14.62 8.02 -10.44
N GLY A 138 -14.32 7.18 -9.44
CA GLY A 138 -15.12 5.99 -9.12
C GLY A 138 -16.57 6.33 -8.77
N ALA A 139 -16.81 7.37 -7.96
CA ALA A 139 -18.15 7.83 -7.62
C ALA A 139 -18.93 8.35 -8.84
N ILE A 140 -18.28 9.13 -9.72
CA ILE A 140 -18.88 9.62 -10.97
C ILE A 140 -19.23 8.44 -11.88
N MET A 141 -18.28 7.53 -12.15
CA MET A 141 -18.50 6.34 -12.98
C MET A 141 -19.64 5.47 -12.43
N HIS A 142 -19.67 5.26 -11.11
CA HIS A 142 -20.75 4.54 -10.44
C HIS A 142 -22.10 5.27 -10.63
N SER A 143 -22.15 6.59 -10.45
CA SER A 143 -23.37 7.38 -10.63
C SER A 143 -23.90 7.33 -12.07
N GLU A 144 -23.01 7.42 -13.07
CA GLU A 144 -23.36 7.35 -14.49
C GLU A 144 -23.85 5.96 -14.87
N PHE A 145 -23.17 4.92 -14.39
CA PHE A 145 -23.59 3.53 -14.57
C PHE A 145 -25.02 3.31 -14.04
N PHE A 146 -25.30 3.73 -12.80
CA PHE A 146 -26.65 3.61 -12.22
C PHE A 146 -27.69 4.45 -12.98
N ARG A 147 -27.34 5.68 -13.38
CA ARG A 147 -28.23 6.55 -14.16
C ARG A 147 -28.59 5.94 -15.52
N SER A 148 -27.63 5.31 -16.21
CA SER A 148 -27.87 4.64 -17.48
C SER A 148 -28.81 3.44 -17.34
N LYS A 149 -28.67 2.65 -16.26
CA LYS A 149 -29.49 1.47 -15.98
C LYS A 149 -30.94 1.84 -15.65
N VAL A 150 -31.14 2.92 -14.87
CA VAL A 150 -32.49 3.46 -14.58
C VAL A 150 -33.18 3.97 -15.86
N LYS A 151 -32.43 4.56 -16.80
CA LYS A 151 -33.00 4.96 -18.09
C LYS A 151 -33.41 3.76 -18.96
N SER A 152 -32.66 2.65 -18.95
CA SER A 152 -33.02 1.47 -19.76
C SER A 152 -34.26 0.74 -19.21
N SER A 153 -34.50 0.75 -17.89
CA SER A 153 -35.69 0.15 -17.29
C SER A 153 -36.98 0.93 -17.55
N ASN A 154 -36.89 2.20 -17.97
CA ASN A 154 -38.04 3.08 -18.21
C ASN A 154 -38.54 3.09 -19.66
N ILE A 155 -38.06 2.18 -20.52
CA ILE A 155 -38.67 1.98 -21.84
C ILE A 155 -39.99 1.21 -21.63
N PRO A 156 -41.18 1.81 -21.85
CA PRO A 156 -42.43 1.10 -21.70
C PRO A 156 -42.50 0.01 -22.77
N SER A 157 -42.58 -1.25 -22.35
CA SER A 157 -42.80 -2.36 -23.28
C SER A 157 -44.24 -2.32 -23.82
N HIS A 158 -44.47 -1.54 -24.88
CA HIS A 158 -45.78 -1.40 -25.52
C HIS A 158 -46.26 -2.65 -26.32
N ARG A 159 -45.69 -3.85 -26.06
CA ARG A 159 -45.81 -5.01 -26.97
C ARG A 159 -46.66 -6.18 -26.46
N TRP A 160 -47.67 -5.93 -25.62
CA TRP A 160 -48.51 -7.01 -25.06
C TRP A 160 -49.95 -7.08 -25.63
N LYS A 161 -50.36 -6.22 -26.57
CA LYS A 161 -51.74 -6.20 -27.12
C LYS A 161 -51.85 -6.47 -28.64
N SER A 162 -51.26 -7.54 -29.16
CA SER A 162 -51.54 -7.98 -30.55
C SER A 162 -51.62 -9.50 -30.76
N HIS A 163 -52.09 -10.25 -29.75
CA HIS A 163 -52.27 -11.70 -29.89
C HIS A 163 -53.57 -12.26 -29.30
N MET A 164 -54.68 -11.54 -29.45
CA MET A 164 -56.03 -12.07 -29.23
C MET A 164 -56.89 -11.60 -30.40
N ASP A 165 -56.82 -12.31 -31.53
CA ASP A 165 -57.91 -12.48 -32.49
C ASP A 165 -57.41 -13.29 -33.70
N ARG A 166 -57.35 -14.62 -33.53
CA ARG A 166 -57.54 -15.61 -34.61
C ARG A 166 -58.11 -16.89 -34.00
N ARG A 167 -59.43 -16.97 -33.96
CA ARG A 167 -60.20 -18.23 -34.01
C ARG A 167 -61.35 -18.03 -34.98
#